data_AF-A0A838BU20-F1
#
_entry.id   AF-A0A838BU20-F1
#
_cell.length_a   1.000
_cell.length_b   1.000
_cell.length_c   1.000
_cell.angle_alpha   90.00
_cell.angle_beta   90.00
_cell.angle_gamma   90.00
#
_symmetry.space_group_name_H-M   'P 1'
#
loop_
_entity.id
_entity.type
_entity.pdbx_description
1 polymer ?
#
loop_
_entity_poly.entity_id
_entity_poly.type
_entity_poly.pdbx_seq_one_letter_code
_entity_poly.pdbx_strand_id
1 'polypeptide(L)'
;MEPLSSPHTYSVLADALSKFHTAPEWIQALWLVMVPVTLVGLGFYLLQAVKEVAGTVVRRGERQGEPLYAIYRTEDGRLMKYARGVVRELQGAELDDMPLARPVRRP
;
A
#
# COMPACT_ATOMS: atom_id res chain seq x y z
N MET A 1 62.30 12.92 -5.27
CA MET A 1 60.97 13.54 -5.05
C MET A 1 59.98 12.68 -5.83
N GLU A 2 59.33 11.75 -5.15
CA GLU A 2 58.29 10.91 -5.77
C GLU A 2 56.98 11.72 -5.87
N PRO A 3 56.29 11.72 -7.02
CA PRO A 3 54.99 12.35 -7.12
C PRO A 3 53.95 11.51 -6.38
N LEU A 4 53.32 12.09 -5.37
CA LEU A 4 52.19 11.50 -4.66
C LEU A 4 51.01 11.34 -5.64
N SER A 5 50.74 10.10 -6.04
CA SER A 5 49.57 9.71 -6.82
C SER A 5 48.31 10.17 -6.10
N SER A 6 47.74 11.28 -6.55
CA SER A 6 46.46 11.77 -6.03
C SER A 6 45.37 10.77 -6.44
N PRO A 7 44.55 10.23 -5.52
CA PRO A 7 43.44 9.38 -5.91
C PRO A 7 42.43 10.26 -6.64
N HIS A 8 42.43 10.23 -7.97
CA HIS A 8 41.38 10.86 -8.76
C HIS A 8 40.07 10.13 -8.46
N THR A 9 39.22 10.74 -7.64
CA THR A 9 37.87 10.25 -7.36
C THR A 9 37.08 10.23 -8.66
N TYR A 10 36.87 9.03 -9.21
CA TYR A 10 36.06 8.84 -10.39
C TYR A 10 34.59 9.19 -10.07
N SER A 11 34.03 10.14 -10.83
CA SER A 11 32.63 10.55 -10.69
C SER A 11 31.86 10.18 -11.95
N VAL A 12 30.97 9.19 -11.82
CA VAL A 12 30.11 8.70 -12.91
C VAL A 12 29.25 9.84 -13.47
N LEU A 13 28.78 10.75 -12.61
CA LEU A 13 27.99 11.90 -13.04
C LEU A 13 28.82 12.88 -13.87
N ALA A 14 30.07 13.13 -13.47
CA ALA A 14 30.97 14.01 -14.22
C ALA A 14 31.31 13.44 -15.60
N ASP A 15 31.55 12.13 -15.69
CA ASP A 15 31.79 11.44 -16.97
C ASP A 15 30.54 11.46 -17.86
N ALA A 16 29.37 11.23 -17.29
CA ALA A 16 28.11 11.27 -18.02
C ALA A 16 27.78 12.69 -18.53
N LEU A 17 28.04 13.73 -17.73
CA LEU A 17 27.84 15.12 -18.12
C LEU A 17 28.83 15.53 -19.23
N SER A 18 30.09 15.09 -19.14
CA SER A 18 31.10 15.28 -20.18
C SER A 18 30.66 14.67 -21.52
N LYS A 19 30.11 13.45 -21.48
CA LYS A 19 29.55 12.76 -22.66
C LYS A 19 28.30 13.45 -23.20
N PHE A 20 27.46 14.01 -22.34
CA PHE A 20 26.28 14.78 -22.74
C PHE A 20 26.70 16.03 -23.53
N HIS A 21 27.66 16.81 -23.03
CA HIS A 21 28.10 18.05 -23.69
C HIS A 21 28.83 17.82 -25.02
N THR A 22 29.48 16.67 -25.18
CA THR A 22 30.19 16.30 -26.41
C THR A 22 29.31 15.58 -27.43
N ALA A 23 28.08 15.22 -27.06
CA ALA A 23 27.15 14.52 -27.93
C ALA A 23 26.44 15.47 -28.93
N PRO A 24 25.98 14.93 -30.08
CA PRO A 24 25.10 15.64 -31.00
C PRO A 24 23.80 16.15 -30.35
N GLU A 25 23.25 17.26 -30.86
CA GLU A 25 22.09 17.96 -30.30
C GLU A 25 20.85 17.06 -30.12
N TRP A 26 20.58 16.15 -31.06
CA TRP A 26 19.44 15.23 -30.96
C TRP A 26 19.59 14.24 -29.79
N ILE A 27 20.82 13.83 -29.46
CA ILE A 27 21.09 12.96 -28.30
C ILE A 27 20.88 13.75 -27.02
N GLN A 28 21.31 15.02 -26.98
CA GLN A 28 21.10 15.90 -25.83
C GLN A 28 19.60 16.10 -25.55
N ALA A 29 18.82 16.36 -26.60
CA ALA A 29 17.37 16.49 -26.48
C ALA A 29 16.70 15.21 -25.96
N LEU A 30 17.12 14.04 -26.49
CA LEU A 30 16.62 12.75 -26.01
C LEU A 30 16.96 12.54 -24.53
N TRP A 31 18.19 12.85 -24.11
CA TRP A 31 18.62 12.75 -22.71
C TRP A 31 17.77 13.61 -21.79
N LEU A 32 17.46 14.84 -22.22
CA LEU A 32 16.67 15.80 -21.47
C LEU A 32 15.24 15.30 -21.20
N VAL A 33 14.68 14.48 -22.10
CA VAL A 33 13.34 13.88 -21.93
C VAL A 33 13.42 12.53 -21.20
N MET A 34 14.36 11.68 -21.60
CA MET A 34 14.47 10.32 -21.08
C MET A 34 14.81 10.28 -19.60
N VAL A 35 15.72 11.15 -19.11
CA VAL A 35 16.11 11.17 -17.70
C VAL A 35 14.93 11.52 -16.79
N PRO A 36 14.19 12.62 -16.99
CA PRO A 36 13.01 12.92 -16.20
C PRO A 36 11.91 11.85 -16.30
N VAL A 37 11.61 11.36 -17.51
CA VAL A 37 10.60 10.31 -17.70
C VAL A 37 10.97 9.05 -16.91
N THR A 38 12.24 8.66 -16.92
CA THR A 38 12.73 7.51 -16.16
C THR A 38 12.63 7.75 -14.65
N LEU A 39 12.97 8.94 -14.16
CA LEU A 39 12.86 9.30 -12.74
C LEU A 39 11.40 9.29 -12.26
N VAL A 40 10.50 9.87 -13.05
CA VAL A 40 9.06 9.89 -12.74
C VAL A 40 8.49 8.47 -12.77
N GLY A 41 8.84 7.68 -13.80
CA GLY A 41 8.42 6.28 -13.91
C GLY A 41 8.90 5.46 -12.71
N LEU A 42 10.18 5.57 -12.35
CA LEU A 42 10.76 4.87 -11.21
C LEU A 42 10.09 5.29 -9.89
N GLY A 43 9.86 6.59 -9.69
CA GLY A 43 9.13 7.10 -8.52
C GLY A 43 7.70 6.56 -8.45
N PHE A 44 7.02 6.47 -9.60
CA PHE A 44 5.67 5.91 -9.68
C PHE A 44 5.66 4.41 -9.37
N TYR A 45 6.59 3.63 -9.93
CA TYR A 45 6.75 2.21 -9.62
C TYR A 45 7.06 1.98 -8.14
N LEU A 46 7.93 2.80 -7.54
CA LEU A 46 8.24 2.71 -6.12
C LEU A 46 7.00 3.00 -5.27
N LEU A 47 6.24 4.04 -5.61
CA LEU A 47 5.00 4.37 -4.91
C LEU A 47 3.96 3.25 -5.05
N GLN A 48 3.87 2.64 -6.23
CA GLN A 48 2.98 1.50 -6.46
C GLN A 48 3.40 0.28 -5.65
N ALA A 49 4.70 -0.04 -5.61
CA ALA A 49 5.23 -1.11 -4.77
C ALA A 49 4.94 -0.86 -3.28
N VAL A 50 5.12 0.37 -2.81
CA VAL A 50 4.77 0.76 -1.42
C VAL A 50 3.28 0.58 -1.17
N LYS A 51 2.41 0.98 -2.10
CA LYS A 51 0.95 0.78 -1.97
C LYS A 51 0.57 -0.70 -1.92
N GLU A 52 1.22 -1.55 -2.70
CA GLU A 52 0.99 -2.99 -2.70
C GLU A 52 1.48 -3.64 -1.39
N VAL A 53 2.66 -3.26 -0.90
CA VAL A 53 3.18 -3.73 0.38
C VAL A 53 2.31 -3.23 1.54
N ALA A 54 1.93 -1.96 1.55
CA ALA A 54 1.02 -1.41 2.55
C ALA A 54 -0.34 -2.11 2.50
N GLY A 55 -0.90 -2.33 1.31
CA GLY A 55 -2.17 -3.03 1.13
C GLY A 55 -2.12 -4.48 1.60
N THR A 56 -1.01 -5.19 1.38
CA THR A 56 -0.83 -6.56 1.89
C THR A 56 -0.64 -6.60 3.40
N VAL A 57 0.06 -5.64 3.99
CA VAL A 57 0.22 -5.51 5.46
C VAL A 57 -1.11 -5.14 6.12
N VAL A 58 -1.85 -4.17 5.57
CA VAL A 58 -3.18 -3.76 6.07
C VAL A 58 -4.18 -4.91 5.94
N ARG A 59 -4.23 -5.60 4.80
CA ARG A 59 -5.08 -6.80 4.62
C ARG A 59 -4.68 -7.97 5.50
N ARG A 60 -3.40 -8.08 5.89
CA ARG A 60 -2.95 -9.07 6.88
C ARG A 60 -3.42 -8.71 8.29
N GLY A 61 -3.58 -7.42 8.60
CA GLY A 61 -4.25 -6.94 9.80
C GLY A 61 -5.77 -7.17 9.78
N GLU A 62 -6.43 -6.96 8.64
CA GLU A 62 -7.89 -7.17 8.47
C GLU A 62 -8.29 -8.65 8.33
N ARG A 63 -7.35 -9.57 8.11
CA ARG A 63 -7.62 -11.02 8.14
C ARG A 63 -7.85 -11.58 9.55
N GLN A 64 -7.78 -10.76 10.60
CA GLN A 64 -8.28 -11.09 11.93
C GLN A 64 -9.72 -10.58 12.10
N GLY A 65 -10.67 -11.30 11.49
CA GLY A 65 -12.09 -11.17 11.74
C GLY A 65 -12.82 -10.22 10.78
N GLU A 66 -13.66 -10.77 9.90
CA GLU A 66 -14.74 -10.01 9.30
C GLU A 66 -15.66 -9.48 10.42
N PRO A 67 -15.90 -8.16 10.54
CA PRO A 67 -16.87 -7.66 11.48
C PRO A 67 -18.27 -8.13 11.04
N LEU A 68 -18.86 -9.05 11.78
CA LEU A 68 -20.21 -9.53 11.55
C LEU A 68 -21.19 -8.37 11.82
N TYR A 69 -21.63 -7.72 10.74
CA TYR A 69 -22.57 -6.61 10.78
C TYR A 69 -24.00 -7.14 10.75
N ALA A 70 -24.73 -7.03 11.85
CA ALA A 70 -26.17 -7.21 11.85
C ALA A 70 -26.86 -5.84 11.80
N ILE A 71 -27.59 -5.58 10.72
CA ILE A 71 -28.56 -4.48 10.64
C ILE A 71 -29.92 -5.10 10.93
N TYR A 72 -30.57 -4.66 12.00
CA TYR A 72 -31.95 -5.07 12.30
C TYR A 72 -32.88 -3.86 12.29
N ARG A 73 -34.13 -4.10 11.93
CA ARG A 73 -35.18 -3.10 11.92
C ARG A 73 -36.00 -3.26 13.21
N THR A 74 -36.12 -2.18 13.97
CA THR A 74 -36.97 -2.11 15.17
C THR A 74 -38.45 -2.10 14.77
N GLU A 75 -39.36 -2.44 15.69
CA GLU A 75 -40.82 -2.45 15.44
C GLU A 75 -41.34 -1.07 14.97
N ASP A 76 -40.71 0.02 15.40
CA ASP A 76 -40.97 1.41 14.96
C ASP A 76 -40.38 1.76 13.57
N GLY A 77 -39.88 0.77 12.82
CA GLY A 77 -39.32 0.95 11.47
C GLY A 77 -37.91 1.55 11.40
N ARG A 78 -37.30 1.88 12.54
CA ARG A 78 -35.94 2.43 12.62
C ARG A 78 -34.90 1.33 12.40
N LEU A 79 -33.88 1.61 11.58
CA LEU A 79 -32.75 0.72 11.35
C LEU A 79 -31.70 0.94 12.44
N MET A 80 -31.31 -0.11 13.13
CA MET A 80 -30.25 -0.07 14.14
C MET A 80 -29.04 -0.88 13.70
N LYS A 81 -27.86 -0.30 13.93
CA LYS A 81 -26.56 -0.85 13.61
C LYS A 81 -25.92 -1.39 14.88
N TYR A 82 -25.78 -2.70 14.98
CA TYR A 82 -25.09 -3.33 16.10
C TYR A 82 -23.59 -3.43 15.79
N ALA A 83 -22.78 -2.60 16.45
CA ALA A 83 -21.32 -2.64 16.35
C ALA A 83 -20.75 -2.97 17.74
N ARG A 84 -20.67 -4.26 18.08
CA ARG A 84 -20.05 -4.69 19.34
C ARG A 84 -18.55 -4.86 19.10
N GLY A 85 -17.80 -3.78 19.28
CA GLY A 85 -16.35 -3.69 19.04
C GLY A 85 -15.46 -4.48 19.99
N VAL A 86 -15.89 -5.64 20.50
CA VAL A 86 -15.05 -6.52 21.33
C VAL A 86 -15.18 -7.94 20.79
N VAL A 87 -14.12 -8.40 20.13
CA VAL A 87 -13.99 -9.77 19.65
C VAL A 87 -13.56 -10.64 20.84
N ARG A 88 -14.44 -11.54 21.28
CA ARG A 88 -14.09 -12.67 22.14
C ARG A 88 -14.34 -13.94 21.34
N GLU A 89 -13.40 -14.88 21.46
CA GLU A 89 -13.54 -16.23 20.90
C GLU A 89 -14.70 -16.93 21.60
N LEU A 90 -15.78 -17.16 20.85
CA LEU A 90 -16.92 -17.95 21.32
C LEU A 90 -16.59 -19.42 21.12
N GLN A 91 -16.35 -20.14 22.22
CA GLN A 91 -16.24 -21.59 22.19
C GLN A 91 -17.63 -22.17 21.86
N GLY A 92 -17.70 -23.22 21.04
CA GLY A 92 -18.96 -23.74 20.48
C GLY A 92 -20.08 -24.03 21.49
N ALA A 93 -19.77 -24.19 22.78
CA ALA A 93 -20.74 -24.36 23.86
C ALA A 93 -21.49 -23.06 24.25
N GLU A 94 -20.87 -21.87 24.11
CA GLU A 94 -21.54 -20.58 24.41
C GLU A 94 -22.53 -20.15 23.32
N LEU A 95 -22.44 -20.74 22.12
CA LEU A 95 -23.35 -20.43 21.01
C LEU A 95 -24.75 -21.04 21.24
N ASP A 96 -24.82 -22.19 21.93
CA ASP A 96 -26.08 -22.87 22.26
C ASP A 96 -26.82 -22.23 23.45
N ASP A 97 -26.09 -21.59 24.37
CA ASP A 97 -26.64 -20.90 25.55
C ASP A 97 -27.05 -19.45 25.27
N MET A 98 -26.69 -18.90 24.10
CA MET A 98 -27.11 -17.57 23.73
C MET A 98 -28.60 -17.61 23.35
N PRO A 99 -29.46 -16.72 23.89
CA PRO A 99 -30.86 -16.66 23.49
C PRO A 99 -30.95 -16.17 22.04
N LEU A 100 -30.79 -17.09 21.09
CA LEU A 100 -31.05 -16.87 19.69
C LEU A 100 -32.49 -16.39 19.59
N ALA A 101 -32.67 -15.13 19.19
CA ALA A 101 -33.98 -14.60 18.85
C ALA A 101 -34.57 -15.54 17.81
N ARG A 102 -35.57 -16.34 18.21
CA ARG A 102 -36.20 -17.33 17.33
C ARG A 102 -36.63 -16.60 16.06
N PRO A 103 -36.38 -17.16 14.86
CA PRO A 103 -36.91 -16.59 13.64
C PRO A 103 -38.42 -16.49 13.80
N VAL A 104 -38.93 -15.25 13.77
CA VAL A 104 -40.37 -14.97 13.84
C VAL A 104 -40.99 -15.62 12.60
N ARG A 105 -41.54 -16.83 12.76
CA ARG A 105 -42.42 -17.44 11.77
C ARG A 105 -43.67 -16.58 11.72
N ARG A 106 -43.84 -15.81 10.66
CA ARG A 106 -45.11 -15.17 10.35
C ARG A 106 -46.13 -16.25 9.93
N PRO A 107 -47.41 -16.12 10.31
CA PRO A 107 -48.50 -16.96 9.82
C PRO A 107 -48.79 -16.71 8.33
#